data_AF-G7Q6Z3-F1
#
_entry.id   AF-G7Q6Z3-F1
#
_cell.length_a   1.000
_cell.length_b   1.000
_cell.length_c   1.000
_cell.angle_alpha   90.00
_cell.angle_beta   90.00
_cell.angle_gamma   90.00
#
_symmetry.space_group_name_H-M   'P 1'
#
loop_
_entity.id
_entity.type
_entity.pdbx_description
1 polymer ?
#
loop_
_entity_poly.entity_id
_entity_poly.type
_entity_poly.pdbx_seq_one_letter_code
_entity_poly.pdbx_strand_id
1 'polypeptide(L)'
;MREYELEAKLAESLGQEAARAALEALIAEWGGCRLDIPNGTTSRKKRRDNEIRRKHRAGVDMFALRDQFGLSDRHLRRILAAVH
;
A
#
# COMPACT_ATOMS: atom_id res chain seq x y z
N MET A 1 -8.72 -15.52 5.25
CA MET A 1 -9.71 -14.54 5.70
C MET A 1 -10.92 -14.69 4.81
N ARG A 2 -12.10 -14.85 5.38
CA ARG A 2 -13.38 -14.95 4.67
C ARG A 2 -14.00 -13.56 4.50
N GLU A 3 -14.94 -13.40 3.57
CA GLU A 3 -15.55 -12.10 3.22
C GLU A 3 -16.16 -11.37 4.42
N TYR A 4 -16.92 -12.07 5.27
CA TYR A 4 -17.53 -11.49 6.48
C TYR A 4 -16.49 -11.02 7.50
N GLU A 5 -15.32 -11.65 7.55
CA GLU A 5 -14.22 -11.25 8.45
C GLU A 5 -13.55 -9.97 7.95
N LEU A 6 -13.50 -9.79 6.62
CA LEU A 6 -12.97 -8.57 6.00
C LEU A 6 -13.95 -7.41 6.18
N GLU A 7 -15.25 -7.65 5.97
CA GLU A 7 -16.30 -6.65 6.21
C GLU A 7 -16.26 -6.14 7.64
N ALA A 8 -16.23 -7.05 8.63
CA ALA A 8 -16.17 -6.70 10.05
C ALA A 8 -14.92 -5.86 10.38
N LYS A 9 -13.75 -6.24 9.87
CA LYS A 9 -12.50 -5.49 10.08
C LYS A 9 -12.51 -4.11 9.43
N LEU A 10 -13.10 -3.98 8.24
CA LEU A 10 -13.23 -2.68 7.58
C LEU A 10 -14.20 -1.79 8.37
N ALA A 11 -15.29 -2.36 8.89
CA ALA A 11 -16.30 -1.65 9.66
C ALA A 11 -15.75 -1.01 10.94
N GLU A 12 -14.76 -1.63 11.60
CA GLU A 12 -14.06 -1.05 12.75
C GLU A 12 -13.41 0.32 12.46
N SER A 13 -13.03 0.58 11.20
CA SER A 13 -12.31 1.80 10.80
C SER A 13 -13.12 2.76 9.95
N LEU A 14 -14.09 2.26 9.18
CA LEU A 14 -14.84 3.02 8.18
C LEU A 14 -16.34 3.13 8.50
N GLY A 15 -16.85 2.33 9.44
CA GLY A 15 -18.29 2.12 9.64
C GLY A 15 -18.88 1.07 8.70
N GLN A 16 -20.04 0.50 9.08
CA GLN A 16 -20.62 -0.68 8.41
C GLN A 16 -20.96 -0.44 6.93
N GLU A 17 -21.61 0.67 6.60
CA GLU A 17 -22.03 0.97 5.22
C GLU A 17 -20.84 1.17 4.29
N ALA A 18 -19.84 1.95 4.72
CA ALA A 18 -18.63 2.18 3.94
C ALA A 18 -17.78 0.91 3.78
N ALA A 19 -17.75 0.05 4.81
CA ALA A 19 -17.09 -1.25 4.73
C ALA A 19 -17.74 -2.17 3.71
N ARG A 20 -19.08 -2.22 3.67
CA ARG A 20 -19.84 -3.00 2.69
C ARG A 20 -19.57 -2.52 1.27
N ALA A 21 -19.67 -1.21 1.03
CA ALA A 21 -19.41 -0.62 -0.28
C ALA A 21 -17.96 -0.87 -0.76
N ALA A 22 -16.98 -0.77 0.15
CA ALA A 22 -15.59 -1.07 -0.16
C ALA A 22 -15.38 -2.54 -0.52
N LEU A 23 -16.03 -3.47 0.19
CA LEU A 23 -15.98 -4.90 -0.10
C LEU A 23 -16.58 -5.21 -1.47
N GLU A 24 -17.74 -4.64 -1.79
CA GLU A 24 -18.39 -4.84 -3.10
C GLU A 24 -17.54 -4.32 -4.25
N ALA A 25 -16.89 -3.15 -4.09
CA ALA A 25 -15.97 -2.63 -5.09
C ALA A 25 -14.76 -3.54 -5.31
N LEU A 26 -14.20 -4.11 -4.23
CA LEU A 26 -13.07 -5.05 -4.32
C LEU A 26 -13.47 -6.35 -5.04
N ILE A 27 -14.64 -6.90 -4.72
CA ILE A 27 -15.17 -8.12 -5.36
C ILE A 27 -15.51 -7.85 -6.82
N ALA A 28 -16.10 -6.69 -7.16
CA ALA A 28 -16.44 -6.37 -8.53
C ALA A 28 -15.20 -6.30 -9.44
N GLU A 29 -14.10 -5.73 -8.93
CA GLU A 29 -12.90 -5.50 -9.72
C GLU A 29 -11.94 -6.72 -9.71
N TRP A 30 -11.88 -7.49 -8.62
CA TRP A 30 -10.90 -8.57 -8.42
C TRP A 30 -11.53 -9.94 -8.13
N GLY A 31 -12.86 -10.04 -8.13
CA GLY A 31 -13.60 -11.28 -7.87
C GLY A 31 -13.29 -12.35 -8.90
N GLY A 32 -13.04 -13.58 -8.42
CA GLY A 32 -12.64 -14.70 -9.28
C GLY A 32 -11.17 -14.69 -9.69
N CYS A 33 -10.41 -13.62 -9.42
CA CYS A 33 -8.96 -13.61 -9.66
C CYS A 33 -8.20 -14.30 -8.52
N ARG A 34 -7.11 -15.01 -8.87
CA ARG A 34 -6.13 -15.49 -7.90
C ARG A 34 -5.14 -14.37 -7.61
N LEU A 35 -5.20 -13.82 -6.40
CA LEU A 35 -4.30 -12.76 -5.96
C LEU A 35 -3.16 -13.34 -5.11
N ASP A 36 -1.93 -13.01 -5.49
CA ASP A 36 -0.78 -13.25 -4.63
C ASP A 36 -0.59 -12.05 -3.70
N ILE A 37 -0.95 -12.24 -2.42
CA ILE A 37 -0.81 -11.22 -1.39
C ILE A 37 0.52 -11.46 -0.68
N PRO A 38 1.53 -10.58 -0.87
CA PRO A 38 2.82 -10.74 -0.20
C PRO A 38 2.65 -10.73 1.31
N ASN A 39 3.31 -11.64 2.01
CA ASN A 39 3.29 -11.69 3.47
C ASN A 39 4.51 -10.98 4.11
N GLY A 40 4.36 -10.67 5.40
CA GLY A 40 5.45 -10.24 6.29
C GLY A 40 6.35 -9.13 5.74
N THR A 41 7.64 -9.45 5.61
CA THR A 41 8.72 -8.49 5.30
C THR A 41 8.61 -7.90 3.89
N THR A 42 8.17 -8.70 2.91
CA THR A 42 8.08 -8.26 1.51
C THR A 42 6.97 -7.22 1.33
N SER A 43 5.82 -7.43 1.99
CA SER A 43 4.72 -6.47 2.02
C SER A 43 5.13 -5.14 2.65
N ARG A 44 5.81 -5.18 3.81
CA ARG A 44 6.31 -3.97 4.49
C ARG A 44 7.28 -3.17 3.61
N LYS A 45 8.23 -3.86 2.94
CA LYS A 45 9.17 -3.22 2.00
C LYS A 45 8.42 -2.57 0.83
N LYS A 46 7.49 -3.28 0.19
CA LYS A 46 6.68 -2.73 -0.91
C LYS A 46 5.85 -1.51 -0.46
N ARG A 47 5.25 -1.56 0.73
CA ARG A 47 4.46 -0.45 1.28
C ARG A 47 5.32 0.79 1.48
N ARG A 48 6.49 0.63 2.11
CA ARG A 48 7.47 1.71 2.29
C ARG A 48 7.91 2.29 0.95
N ASP A 49 8.28 1.43 0.00
CA ASP A 49 8.78 1.87 -1.31
C ASP A 49 7.69 2.63 -2.10
N ASN A 50 6.43 2.20 -2.01
CA ASN A 50 5.29 2.91 -2.60
C ASN A 50 5.03 4.26 -1.92
N GLU A 51 5.19 4.35 -0.61
CA GLU A 51 5.06 5.60 0.12
C GLU A 51 6.15 6.61 -0.27
N ILE A 52 7.40 6.15 -0.37
CA ILE A 52 8.53 6.95 -0.86
C ILE A 52 8.22 7.52 -2.25
N ARG A 53 7.73 6.67 -3.17
CA ARG A 53 7.34 7.11 -4.52
C ARG A 53 6.20 8.11 -4.51
N ARG A 54 5.17 7.89 -3.67
CA ARG A 54 4.04 8.80 -3.53
C ARG A 54 4.50 10.18 -3.05
N LYS A 55 5.36 10.23 -2.02
CA LYS A 55 5.90 11.48 -1.47
C LYS A 55 6.80 12.20 -2.48
N HIS A 56 7.67 11.47 -3.19
CA HIS A 56 8.50 12.06 -4.24
C HIS A 56 7.64 12.64 -5.39
N ARG A 57 6.60 11.93 -5.83
CA ARG A 57 5.63 12.47 -6.82
C ARG A 57 4.87 13.69 -6.32
N ALA A 58 4.66 13.80 -5.01
CA ALA A 58 4.07 14.98 -4.38
C ALA A 58 5.07 16.15 -4.19
N GLY A 59 6.32 16.01 -4.65
CA GLY A 59 7.34 17.07 -4.61
C GLY A 59 8.24 17.06 -3.38
N VAL A 60 8.17 16.03 -2.53
CA VAL A 60 9.09 15.90 -1.38
C VAL A 60 10.50 15.62 -1.90
N ASP A 61 11.47 16.41 -1.44
CA ASP A 61 12.86 16.30 -1.86
C ASP A 61 13.55 15.01 -1.35
N MET A 62 14.67 14.66 -2.00
CA MET A 62 15.40 13.42 -1.70
C MET A 62 16.08 13.43 -0.32
N PHE A 63 16.45 14.60 0.22
CA PHE A 63 17.07 14.73 1.53
C PHE A 63 16.06 14.52 2.65
N ALA A 64 14.86 15.08 2.53
CA ALA A 64 13.74 14.86 3.43
C ALA A 64 13.32 13.39 3.45
N LEU A 65 13.31 12.72 2.30
CA LEU A 65 13.05 11.28 2.22
C LEU A 65 14.15 10.46 2.90
N ARG A 66 15.42 10.86 2.74
CA ARG A 66 16.56 10.21 3.40
C ARG A 66 16.43 10.28 4.92
N ASP A 67 16.17 11.47 5.44
CA ASP A 67 16.09 11.71 6.88
C ASP A 67 14.85 11.03 7.48
N GLN A 68 13.73 11.00 6.74
CA GLN A 68 12.50 10.33 7.18
C GLN A 68 12.61 8.80 7.22
N PHE A 69 13.23 8.19 6.20
CA PHE A 69 13.23 6.73 6.04
C PHE A 69 14.55 6.07 6.47
N GLY A 70 15.60 6.86 6.79
CA GLY A 70 16.90 6.37 7.22
C GLY A 70 17.62 5.52 6.15
N LEU A 71 17.34 5.78 4.86
CA LEU A 71 17.89 5.03 3.73
C LEU A 71 19.03 5.79 3.08
N SER A 72 20.00 5.09 2.51
CA SER A 72 21.05 5.74 1.72
C SER A 72 20.52 6.27 0.38
N ASP A 73 21.14 7.32 -0.14
CA ASP A 73 20.82 7.92 -1.44
C ASP A 73 20.78 6.90 -2.58
N ARG A 74 21.73 5.95 -2.60
CA ARG A 74 21.76 4.86 -3.59
C ARG A 74 20.48 4.01 -3.51
N HIS A 75 20.01 3.71 -2.30
CA HIS A 75 18.81 2.91 -2.10
C HIS A 75 17.55 3.69 -2.54
N LEU A 76 17.45 4.97 -2.17
CA LEU A 76 16.35 5.84 -2.60
C LEU A 76 16.28 5.96 -4.12
N ARG A 77 17.41 6.24 -4.78
CA ARG A 77 17.49 6.30 -6.24
C ARG A 77 17.03 5.00 -6.89
N ARG A 78 17.40 3.83 -6.34
CA ARG A 78 16.94 2.54 -6.84
C ARG A 78 15.42 2.36 -6.72
N ILE A 79 14.82 2.81 -5.62
CA ILE A 79 13.36 2.74 -5.41
C ILE A 79 12.61 3.63 -6.40
N LEU A 80 13.15 4.82 -6.65
CA LEU A 80 12.58 5.83 -7.55
C LEU A 80 12.80 5.47 -9.03
N ALA A 81 13.93 4.87 -9.39
CA ALA A 81 14.24 4.45 -10.75
C ALA A 81 13.32 3.32 -11.26
N ALA A 82 12.83 2.45 -10.36
CA ALA A 82 11.90 1.36 -10.70
C ALA A 82 10.47 1.83 -11.07
N VAL A 83 10.30 3.13 -11.36
CA VAL A 83 9.03 3.76 -11.77
C VAL A 83 9.01 4.10 -13.26
N HIS A 84 10.13 3.89 -13.97
CA HIS A 84 10.25 4.08 -15.42
C HIS A 84 10.24 2.75 -16.17
#